data_AF-A0A955C6X7-F1
#
_entry.id   AF-A0A955C6X7-F1
#
_cell.length_a   1.000
_cell.length_b   1.000
_cell.length_c   1.000
_cell.angle_alpha   90.00
_cell.angle_beta   90.00
_cell.angle_gamma   90.00
#
_symmetry.space_group_name_H-M   'P 1'
#
loop_
_entity.id
_entity.type
_entity.pdbx_description
1 polymer ?
#
loop_
_entity_poly.entity_id
_entity_poly.type
_entity_poly.pdbx_seq_one_letter_code
_entity_poly.pdbx_strand_id
1 'polypeptide(L)'
;MIETISRLRPGQQIRIEQTINRREGAWTKVTTGELVEVLTAPTGSWFAHGSQDRYWLLRLRIRKPCGEISLLSLSPDSKLTILTGDARSQTEATAPV
;
A
#
# COMPACT_ATOMS: atom_id res chain seq x y z
N MET A 1 8.90 5.42 -4.56
CA MET A 1 7.65 4.64 -4.44
C MET A 1 7.88 3.14 -4.62
N ILE A 2 8.51 2.71 -5.71
CA ILE A 2 8.74 1.28 -6.01
C ILE A 2 9.57 0.57 -4.93
N GLU A 3 10.62 1.21 -4.41
CA GLU A 3 11.46 0.63 -3.34
C GLU A 3 10.71 0.36 -2.03
N THR A 4 9.74 1.21 -1.68
CA THR A 4 8.93 1.03 -0.47
C THR A 4 8.02 -0.17 -0.60
N ILE A 5 7.45 -0.39 -1.79
CA ILE A 5 6.53 -1.50 -2.06
C ILE A 5 7.25 -2.85 -1.88
N SER A 6 8.50 -2.97 -2.31
CA SER A 6 9.30 -4.18 -2.14
C SER A 6 9.63 -4.53 -0.67
N ARG A 7 9.53 -3.54 0.23
CA ARG A 7 9.77 -3.72 1.69
C ARG A 7 8.49 -3.99 2.47
N LEU A 8 7.33 -3.89 1.83
CA LEU A 8 6.04 -4.17 2.45
C LEU A 8 5.92 -5.68 2.76
N ARG A 9 5.58 -5.98 4.01
CA ARG A 9 5.27 -7.32 4.48
C ARG A 9 3.87 -7.32 5.09
N PRO A 10 3.04 -8.35 4.82
CA PRO A 10 1.77 -8.48 5.52
C PRO A 10 2.00 -8.55 7.03
N GLY A 11 1.13 -7.90 7.80
CA GLY A 11 1.25 -7.67 9.24
C GLY A 11 1.96 -6.38 9.64
N GLN A 12 2.55 -5.62 8.71
CA GLN A 12 3.16 -4.33 9.04
C GLN A 12 2.11 -3.23 9.19
N GLN A 13 2.28 -2.36 10.19
CA GLN A 13 1.48 -1.15 10.28
C GLN A 13 2.01 -0.11 9.30
N ILE A 14 1.14 0.36 8.42
CA ILE A 14 1.46 1.32 7.36
C ILE A 14 0.55 2.54 7.42
N ARG A 15 1.09 3.68 7.01
CA ARG A 15 0.39 4.92 6.76
C ARG A 15 0.45 5.22 5.27
N ILE A 16 -0.71 5.40 4.67
CA ILE A 16 -0.89 5.67 3.24
C ILE A 16 -1.41 7.09 3.12
N GLU A 17 -0.72 7.92 2.37
CA GLU A 17 -1.10 9.31 2.11
C GLU A 17 -1.37 9.45 0.61
N GLN A 18 -2.63 9.69 0.26
CA GLN A 18 -3.08 9.84 -1.11
C GLN A 18 -3.41 11.29 -1.38
N THR A 19 -2.74 11.89 -2.35
CA THR A 19 -3.05 13.24 -2.82
C THR A 19 -3.90 13.15 -4.09
N ILE A 20 -5.05 13.81 -4.07
CA ILE A 20 -5.95 13.94 -5.22
C ILE A 20 -5.88 15.41 -5.63
N ASN A 21 -5.14 15.67 -6.71
CA ASN A 21 -5.07 17.01 -7.31
C ASN A 21 -6.40 17.30 -8.02
N ARG A 22 -7.22 18.17 -7.45
CA ARG A 22 -8.44 18.68 -8.08
C ARG A 22 -8.20 20.10 -8.58
N ARG A 23 -9.02 20.56 -9.52
CA ARG A 23 -8.96 21.94 -10.07
C ARG A 23 -9.00 23.03 -8.99
N GLU A 24 -9.66 22.74 -7.87
CA GLU A 24 -9.97 23.68 -6.79
C GLU A 24 -8.97 23.58 -5.62
N GLY A 25 -8.03 22.63 -5.69
CA GLY A 25 -7.05 22.38 -4.64
C GLY A 25 -6.65 20.90 -4.54
N ALA A 26 -5.46 20.67 -3.96
CA ALA A 26 -4.99 19.32 -3.66
C ALA A 26 -5.68 18.81 -2.38
N TRP A 27 -6.39 17.67 -2.49
CA TRP A 27 -6.97 17.01 -1.33
C TRP A 27 -6.11 15.83 -0.91
N THR A 28 -5.63 15.85 0.33
CA THR A 28 -4.82 14.76 0.89
C THR A 28 -5.68 13.90 1.81
N LYS A 29 -5.67 12.60 1.56
CA LYS A 29 -6.31 11.59 2.42
C LYS A 29 -5.23 10.72 3.06
N VAL A 30 -5.23 10.68 4.39
CA VAL A 30 -4.34 9.82 5.16
C VAL A 30 -5.13 8.63 5.67
N THR A 31 -4.66 7.41 5.41
CA THR A 31 -5.25 6.18 5.93
C THR A 31 -4.18 5.34 6.61
N THR A 32 -4.44 4.91 7.83
CA THR A 32 -3.55 4.04 8.61
C THR A 32 -4.17 2.67 8.82
N GLY A 33 -3.35 1.63 8.82
CA GLY A 33 -3.81 0.27 9.06
C GLY A 33 -2.68 -0.75 8.97
N GLU A 34 -3.01 -1.99 9.32
CA GLU A 34 -2.14 -3.14 9.09
C GLU A 34 -2.24 -3.57 7.63
N LEU A 35 -1.10 -3.84 6.99
CA LEU A 35 -1.07 -4.40 5.66
C LEU A 35 -1.51 -5.87 5.71
N VAL A 36 -2.57 -6.19 4.98
CA VAL A 36 -3.04 -7.58 4.82
C VAL A 36 -2.40 -8.21 3.60
N GLU A 37 -2.39 -7.50 2.47
CA GLU A 37 -1.91 -8.04 1.19
C GLU A 37 -1.58 -6.93 0.19
N VAL A 38 -0.64 -7.21 -0.72
CA VAL A 38 -0.29 -6.37 -1.87
C VAL A 38 -0.72 -7.09 -3.14
N LEU A 39 -1.57 -6.46 -3.95
CA LEU A 39 -2.13 -7.02 -5.16
C LEU A 39 -1.82 -6.11 -6.36
N THR A 40 -1.52 -6.70 -7.51
CA THR A 40 -1.51 -6.00 -8.80
C THR A 40 -2.64 -6.57 -9.64
N ALA A 41 -3.62 -5.73 -9.96
CA ALA A 41 -4.78 -6.14 -10.74
C ALA A 41 -5.01 -5.19 -11.90
N PRO A 42 -5.37 -5.70 -13.09
CA PRO A 42 -5.80 -4.84 -14.19
C PRO A 42 -7.08 -4.12 -13.76
N THR A 43 -7.17 -2.83 -14.06
CA THR A 43 -8.42 -2.11 -13.90
C THR A 43 -9.36 -2.56 -15.01
N GLY A 44 -10.45 -3.24 -14.68
CA GLY A 44 -11.56 -3.50 -15.60
C GLY A 44 -12.34 -2.23 -15.98
N SER A 45 -11.69 -1.06 -15.92
CA SER A 45 -12.30 0.22 -16.23
C SER A 45 -12.13 0.47 -17.72
N TRP A 46 -13.25 0.56 -18.43
CA TRP A 46 -13.33 0.93 -19.85
C TRP A 46 -12.51 2.20 -20.19
N PHE A 47 -12.36 3.12 -19.23
CA PHE A 47 -11.71 4.42 -19.42
C PHE A 47 -10.19 4.41 -19.22
N ALA A 48 -9.58 3.28 -18.84
CA ALA A 48 -8.15 3.24 -18.52
C ALA A 48 -7.32 2.75 -19.73
N HIS A 49 -7.04 3.66 -20.68
CA HIS A 49 -6.12 3.38 -21.79
C HIS A 49 -4.66 3.31 -21.29
N GLY A 50 -4.21 2.10 -20.94
CA GLY A 50 -2.79 1.79 -20.73
C GLY A 50 -2.13 1.26 -21.99
N SER A 51 -0.79 1.14 -22.01
CA SER A 51 -0.09 0.39 -23.07
C SER A 51 -0.65 -1.03 -23.16
N GLN A 52 -1.17 -1.40 -24.34
CA GLN A 52 -1.95 -2.62 -24.59
C GLN A 52 -3.37 -2.68 -23.98
N ASP A 53 -3.99 -1.52 -23.77
CA ASP A 53 -5.38 -1.36 -23.30
C ASP A 53 -5.65 -1.96 -21.90
N ARG A 54 -4.59 -2.20 -21.11
CA ARG A 54 -4.68 -2.73 -19.75
C ARG A 54 -3.84 -1.90 -18.79
N TYR A 55 -4.51 -1.15 -17.93
CA TYR A 55 -3.87 -0.38 -16.87
C TYR A 55 -3.80 -1.22 -15.59
N TRP A 56 -2.58 -1.50 -15.13
CA TRP A 56 -2.36 -2.29 -13.91
C TRP A 56 -2.23 -1.34 -12.73
N LEU A 57 -3.14 -1.47 -11.76
CA LEU A 57 -3.06 -0.70 -10.53
C LEU A 57 -2.53 -1.57 -9.40
N LEU A 58 -1.60 -0.99 -8.65
CA LEU A 58 -1.20 -1.53 -7.37
C LEU A 58 -2.31 -1.25 -6.36
N ARG A 59 -2.79 -2.31 -5.71
CA ARG A 59 -3.84 -2.25 -4.69
C ARG A 59 -3.28 -2.82 -3.39
N LEU A 60 -3.49 -2.09 -2.31
CA LEU A 60 -3.17 -2.53 -0.96
C LEU A 60 -4.45 -2.89 -0.24
N ARG A 61 -4.48 -4.11 0.30
CA ARG A 61 -5.52 -4.52 1.23
C ARG A 61 -5.00 -4.22 2.63
N ILE A 62 -5.69 -3.35 3.35
CA ILE A 62 -5.33 -2.97 4.71
C ILE A 62 -6.46 -3.28 5.68
N ARG A 63 -6.10 -3.62 6.92
CA ARG A 63 -7.01 -3.73 8.05
C ARG A 63 -6.88 -2.48 8.91
N LYS A 64 -7.96 -1.71 9.00
CA LYS A 64 -8.04 -0.52 9.86
C LYS A 64 -8.04 -0.93 11.33
N PRO A 65 -7.69 -0.02 12.27
CA PRO A 65 -7.75 -0.30 13.69
C PRO A 65 -9.16 -0.66 14.20
N CYS A 66 -10.22 -0.24 13.50
CA CYS A 66 -11.60 -0.65 13.80
C CYS A 66 -11.95 -2.08 13.36
N GLY A 67 -11.02 -2.80 12.71
CA GLY A 67 -11.24 -4.14 12.18
C GLY A 67 -11.76 -4.19 10.74
N GLU A 68 -12.17 -3.06 10.16
CA GLU A 68 -12.62 -2.99 8.76
C GLU A 68 -11.46 -3.26 7.79
N ILE A 69 -11.72 -4.11 6.78
CA ILE A 69 -10.77 -4.37 5.70
C ILE A 69 -11.10 -3.46 4.52
N SER A 70 -10.14 -2.60 4.16
CA SER A 70 -10.26 -1.66 3.04
C SER A 70 -9.28 -2.03 1.92
N LEU A 71 -9.76 -1.98 0.67
CA LEU A 71 -8.93 -2.12 -0.51
C LEU A 71 -8.64 -0.73 -1.09
N LEU A 72 -7.37 -0.32 -1.09
CA LEU A 72 -6.94 0.99 -1.56
C LEU A 72 -6.14 0.84 -2.86
N SER A 73 -6.55 1.55 -3.91
CA SER A 73 -5.77 1.65 -5.14
C SER A 73 -4.77 2.78 -5.01
N LEU A 74 -3.49 2.50 -5.28
CA LEU A 74 -2.41 3.47 -5.21
C LEU A 74 -2.27 4.23 -6.52
N SER A 75 -1.98 5.52 -6.40
CA SER A 75 -1.64 6.42 -7.51
C SER A 75 -0.15 6.79 -7.48
N PRO A 76 0.43 7.32 -8.57
CA PRO A 76 1.83 7.76 -8.62
C PRO A 76 2.21 8.88 -7.65
N ASP A 77 1.24 9.60 -7.11
CA ASP A 77 1.46 10.63 -6.08
C ASP A 77 1.26 10.12 -4.65
N SER A 78 0.88 8.84 -4.49
CA SER A 78 0.65 8.24 -3.18
C SER A 78 1.97 8.00 -2.44
N LYS A 79 2.03 8.40 -1.17
CA LYS A 79 3.17 8.16 -0.28
C LYS A 79 2.84 7.06 0.72
N LEU A 80 3.82 6.19 0.97
CA LEU A 80 3.72 5.07 1.88
C LEU A 80 4.77 5.22 2.96
N THR A 81 4.34 5.17 4.22
CA THR A 81 5.22 5.25 5.39
C THR A 81 4.98 4.02 6.25
N ILE A 82 6.03 3.24 6.48
CA ILE A 82 5.97 2.06 7.37
C ILE A 82 6.12 2.58 8.80
N LEU A 83 5.13 2.30 9.66
CA LEU A 83 5.09 2.75 11.05
C LEU A 83 5.71 1.72 12.00
N THR A 84 5.61 0.43 11.68
CA THR A 84 6.26 -0.64 12.44
C THR A 84 7.60 -0.98 11.82
N GLY A 85 8.69 -0.63 12.50
CA GLY A 85 10.02 -1.11 12.16
C GLY A 85 10.06 -2.64 12.21
N ASP A 86 10.74 -3.22 11.22
CA ASP A 86 10.92 -4.66 10.98
C ASP A 86 11.03 -5.50 12.28
N ALA A 87 9.90 -6.03 12.76
CA ALA A 87 9.85 -6.87 13.94
C ALA A 87 10.16 -8.35 13.62
N ARG A 88 10.90 -8.62 12.54
CA ARG A 88 11.33 -9.99 12.18
C ARG A 88 12.84 -10.13 11.96
N SER A 89 13.64 -9.13 12.31
CA SER A 89 15.10 -9.25 12.34
C SER A 89 15.67 -9.42 13.76
N GLN A 90 15.05 -10.24 14.62
CA GLN A 90 15.65 -10.68 15.91
C GLN A 90 15.11 -12.04 16.38
N THR A 91 15.14 -13.10 15.57
CA THR A 91 15.04 -14.48 16.10
C THR A 91 15.75 -15.46 15.17
N GLU A 92 17.04 -15.25 14.92
CA GLU A 92 17.90 -16.33 14.38
C GLU A 92 19.33 -16.13 14.88
N ALA A 93 19.57 -16.40 16.16
CA ALA A 93 20.88 -16.70 16.74
C ALA A 93 20.72 -17.21 18.19
N THR A 94 20.09 -18.37 18.35
CA THR A 94 20.24 -19.18 19.57
C THR A 94 20.10 -20.64 19.19
N ALA A 95 21.25 -21.29 19.07
CA ALA A 95 21.43 -22.71 19.38
C ALA A 95 22.94 -22.94 19.59
N PRO A 96 23.41 -23.14 20.83
CA PRO A 96 24.75 -23.63 21.10
C PRO A 96 24.78 -25.15 20.96
N VAL A 97 25.77 -25.68 20.25
CA VAL A 97 26.36 -27.01 20.48
C VAL A 97 27.79 -27.04 19.98
#